data_AF-A0A2M7ABZ1-F1
#
_entry.id   AF-A0A2M7ABZ1-F1
#
_cell.length_a   1.000
_cell.length_b   1.000
_cell.length_c   1.000
_cell.angle_alpha   90.00
_cell.angle_beta   90.00
_cell.angle_gamma   90.00
#
_symmetry.space_group_name_H-M   'P 1'
#
loop_
_entity.id
_entity.type
_entity.pdbx_description
1 polymer ?
#
loop_
_entity_poly.entity_id
_entity_poly.type
_entity_poly.pdbx_seq_one_letter_code
_entity_poly.pdbx_strand_id
1 'polypeptide(L)'
;MRASGVVFERRQADEGVMKPNLEFAAIDTQLLDGGSSSVDVGAIERELDRLWKAAAEAHETERPHDAVMRACSANLIVITSAPDSGGASTFPDAAEVAAEVVTRHPCRVLVVDVLAQSLDPPLQASISARCQMPEQGKRICCEQIHLQADASAEEDLPGVILPLLIPGLPVYLWWIGDGAFEIVRYHQLIESVDCFLFDSALSDDPRVQTARLLEAIPRRRESLSFRDLNWARLTPWRQMVAQFFDARDALAYLPLLESVDIEVVPSRPRRFHQAALLAGWIMGQLNLEPESVVDTKRGVMIETRGERSVQFEIGVRPGPPRNALDHWAHREGEAPAEPLSVGVLSVSLSTRGDGRGASFSVCGGDDEESALTREKTLESDMVERRVRHRHRTVARLVGDELAFAGRDLVFEKALAKAADIYAGSCRAASIASVPVQQLQNELIRSPTHRGRDGMV
;
A
#
# COMPACT_ATOMS: atom_id res chain seq x y z
N MET A 1 48.31 43.50 66.75
CA MET A 1 46.90 43.09 66.71
C MET A 1 46.74 42.04 65.62
N ARG A 2 47.08 40.78 65.94
CA ARG A 2 46.14 39.68 66.23
C ARG A 2 45.12 39.43 65.12
N ALA A 3 45.54 38.62 64.15
CA ALA A 3 44.71 37.62 63.49
C ALA A 3 44.67 36.35 64.37
N SER A 4 43.49 35.79 64.60
CA SER A 4 43.20 34.51 65.25
C SER A 4 41.73 34.23 64.94
N GLY A 5 41.25 33.05 64.56
CA GLY A 5 41.73 31.68 64.54
C GLY A 5 40.60 30.84 63.89
N VAL A 6 40.57 29.52 63.83
CA VAL A 6 41.45 28.38 64.09
C VAL A 6 40.70 27.20 63.42
N VAL A 7 41.47 26.27 62.88
CA VAL A 7 41.11 24.97 62.29
C VAL A 7 40.24 24.12 63.23
N PHE A 8 39.30 23.31 62.72
CA PHE A 8 39.06 21.95 63.23
C PHE A 8 38.55 21.00 62.15
N GLU A 9 39.22 19.86 62.06
CA GLU A 9 38.97 18.76 61.15
C GLU A 9 38.31 17.59 61.93
N ARG A 10 37.32 16.95 61.27
CA ARG A 10 36.77 15.58 61.44
C ARG A 10 36.42 15.00 62.82
N ARG A 11 35.15 14.55 62.94
CA ARG A 11 34.81 13.12 63.18
C ARG A 11 33.36 12.83 62.78
N GLN A 12 33.18 11.69 62.10
CA GLN A 12 31.89 11.07 61.76
C GLN A 12 31.12 10.67 63.02
N ALA A 13 29.80 10.83 62.97
CA ALA A 13 28.86 9.91 63.60
C ALA A 13 27.81 9.56 62.55
N ASP A 14 27.73 8.26 62.31
CA ASP A 14 26.86 7.54 61.39
C ASP A 14 25.53 7.31 62.13
N GLU A 15 24.40 7.71 61.57
CA GLU A 15 23.08 7.21 61.97
C GLU A 15 22.16 7.20 60.76
N GLY A 16 21.78 5.99 60.37
CA GLY A 16 21.16 5.66 59.11
C GLY A 16 19.75 6.22 58.95
N VAL A 17 19.53 6.79 57.77
CA VAL A 17 18.20 6.81 57.15
C VAL A 17 18.38 6.10 55.81
N MET A 18 17.78 4.91 55.72
CA MET A 18 17.68 4.14 54.48
C MET A 18 16.94 5.01 53.46
N LYS A 19 17.67 5.62 52.53
CA LYS A 19 17.05 6.31 51.38
C LYS A 19 16.55 5.24 50.43
N PRO A 20 15.26 5.24 50.04
CA PRO A 20 14.82 4.37 48.96
C PRO A 20 15.56 4.82 47.69
N ASN A 21 16.28 3.89 47.07
CA ASN A 21 16.77 4.04 45.70
C ASN A 21 15.54 4.09 44.77
N LEU A 22 15.01 5.29 44.59
CA LEU A 22 14.15 5.62 43.45
C LEU A 22 15.08 6.14 42.36
N GLU A 23 15.68 5.22 41.61
CA GLU A 23 16.02 5.51 40.22
C GLU A 23 14.70 5.69 39.48
N PHE A 24 14.17 6.91 39.51
CA PHE A 24 13.23 7.35 38.49
C PHE A 24 14.01 7.31 37.18
N ALA A 25 13.80 6.24 36.40
CA ALA A 25 14.22 6.21 35.02
C ALA A 25 13.59 7.45 34.36
N ALA A 26 14.44 8.44 34.06
CA ALA A 26 14.05 9.53 33.17
C ALA A 26 13.39 8.88 31.95
N ILE A 27 12.24 9.39 31.55
CA ILE A 27 11.62 9.00 30.28
C ILE A 27 12.72 9.07 29.24
N ASP A 28 12.93 7.97 28.54
CA ASP A 28 13.84 8.00 27.41
C ASP A 28 13.14 8.80 26.31
N THR A 29 13.30 10.13 26.35
CA THR A 29 12.74 11.06 25.37
C THR A 29 13.14 10.66 23.95
N GLN A 30 14.22 9.88 23.80
CA GLN A 30 14.62 9.24 22.55
C GLN A 30 13.49 8.40 21.96
N LEU A 31 12.73 7.63 22.76
CA LEU A 31 11.62 6.81 22.27
C LEU A 31 10.44 7.63 21.78
N LEU A 32 10.19 8.80 22.38
CA LEU A 32 9.19 9.74 21.88
C LEU A 32 9.66 10.38 20.58
N ASP A 33 10.95 10.66 20.46
CA ASP A 33 11.59 11.28 19.29
C ASP A 33 11.92 10.28 18.16
N GLY A 34 11.38 9.06 18.24
CA GLY A 34 11.45 8.04 17.17
C GLY A 34 12.57 7.01 17.34
N GLY A 35 13.30 7.02 18.45
CA GLY A 35 14.16 5.93 18.88
C GLY A 35 13.36 4.66 19.20
N SER A 36 14.02 3.51 19.14
CA SER A 36 13.43 2.21 19.47
C SER A 36 14.13 1.55 20.65
N SER A 37 13.38 0.79 21.44
CA SER A 37 13.90 -0.02 22.54
C SER A 37 13.54 -1.49 22.30
N SER A 38 14.52 -2.38 22.38
CA SER A 38 14.30 -3.82 22.29
C SER A 38 13.60 -4.34 23.56
N VAL A 39 12.61 -5.21 23.37
CA VAL A 39 11.79 -5.76 24.45
C VAL A 39 11.53 -7.25 24.26
N ASP A 40 11.28 -7.95 25.37
CA ASP A 40 10.73 -9.30 25.33
C ASP A 40 9.30 -9.26 24.78
N VAL A 41 8.94 -10.23 23.93
CA VAL A 41 7.64 -10.31 23.26
C VAL A 41 6.49 -10.36 24.28
N GLY A 42 6.67 -11.13 25.36
CA GLY A 42 5.70 -11.22 26.45
C GLY A 42 5.61 -9.98 27.35
N ALA A 43 6.48 -8.98 27.14
CA ALA A 43 6.54 -7.75 27.90
C ALA A 43 6.03 -6.51 27.14
N ILE A 44 5.76 -6.62 25.83
CA ILE A 44 5.44 -5.48 24.95
C ILE A 44 4.37 -4.54 25.56
N GLU A 45 3.20 -5.05 25.94
CA GLU A 45 2.11 -4.21 26.50
C GLU A 45 2.51 -3.54 27.82
N ARG A 46 3.26 -4.24 28.70
CA ARG A 46 3.72 -3.64 29.95
C ARG A 46 4.71 -2.50 29.69
N GLU A 47 5.61 -2.67 28.73
CA GLU A 47 6.60 -1.64 28.41
C GLU A 47 5.96 -0.44 27.67
N LEU A 48 4.94 -0.67 26.84
CA LEU A 48 4.12 0.41 26.27
C LEU A 48 3.37 1.19 27.37
N ASP A 49 2.72 0.49 28.31
CA ASP A 49 2.06 1.12 29.46
C ASP A 49 3.04 1.94 30.31
N ARG A 50 4.26 1.40 30.51
CA ARG A 50 5.33 2.11 31.21
C ARG A 50 5.75 3.38 30.48
N LEU A 51 5.93 3.30 29.15
CA LEU A 51 6.27 4.44 28.31
C LEU A 51 5.23 5.55 28.41
N TRP A 52 3.93 5.21 28.36
CA TRP A 52 2.86 6.21 28.43
C TRP A 52 2.68 6.82 29.81
N LYS A 53 2.84 6.03 30.88
CA LYS A 53 2.83 6.55 32.26
C LYS A 53 3.96 7.55 32.47
N ALA A 54 5.16 7.17 32.04
CA ALA A 54 6.32 8.03 32.15
C ALA A 54 6.10 9.32 31.34
N ALA A 55 5.67 9.24 30.07
CA ALA A 55 5.37 10.41 29.25
C ALA A 55 4.35 11.36 29.94
N ALA A 56 3.27 10.83 30.53
CA ALA A 56 2.29 11.64 31.25
C ALA A 56 2.89 12.38 32.46
N GLU A 57 3.77 11.73 33.23
CA GLU A 57 4.39 12.28 34.43
C GLU A 57 5.36 13.46 34.15
N ALA A 58 6.18 13.42 33.08
CA ALA A 58 7.08 14.56 32.78
C ALA A 58 6.36 15.82 32.32
N HIS A 59 5.14 15.72 31.80
CA HIS A 59 4.38 16.91 31.43
C HIS A 59 3.89 17.69 32.64
N GLU A 60 3.75 17.07 33.80
CA GLU A 60 3.34 17.76 35.02
C GLU A 60 4.44 18.66 35.59
N THR A 61 5.71 18.38 35.27
CA THR A 61 6.88 19.06 35.87
C THR A 61 7.53 20.15 35.00
N GLU A 62 7.52 20.06 33.66
CA GLU A 62 8.46 20.86 32.85
C GLU A 62 7.89 21.84 31.80
N ARG A 63 6.67 21.68 31.24
CA ARG A 63 5.96 22.67 30.38
C ARG A 63 4.55 22.19 29.98
N PRO A 64 3.47 22.97 30.21
CA PRO A 64 2.09 22.57 29.86
C PRO A 64 1.77 22.62 28.35
N HIS A 65 2.58 23.29 27.52
CA HIS A 65 2.36 23.38 26.07
C HIS A 65 2.85 22.15 25.28
N ASP A 66 3.63 21.27 25.90
CA ASP A 66 4.22 20.09 25.26
C ASP A 66 3.45 18.79 25.55
N ALA A 67 2.26 18.86 26.15
CA ALA A 67 1.51 17.70 26.61
C ALA A 67 1.34 16.63 25.52
N VAL A 68 1.85 15.43 25.77
CA VAL A 68 1.68 14.25 24.91
C VAL A 68 0.28 13.68 25.08
N MET A 69 -0.38 13.43 23.96
CA MET A 69 -1.65 12.74 23.88
C MET A 69 -1.47 11.48 23.05
N ARG A 70 -1.73 10.32 23.65
CA ARG A 70 -1.88 9.07 22.93
C ARG A 70 -3.18 9.11 22.15
N ALA A 71 -3.12 8.95 20.82
CA ALA A 71 -4.30 8.84 19.98
C ALA A 71 -4.20 7.58 19.12
N CYS A 72 -5.30 6.84 19.02
CA CYS A 72 -5.37 5.67 18.14
C CYS A 72 -6.80 5.48 17.65
N SER A 73 -6.95 5.36 16.34
CA SER A 73 -8.22 5.19 15.63
C SER A 73 -8.30 3.91 14.81
N ALA A 74 -7.17 3.19 14.67
CA ALA A 74 -7.06 1.95 13.91
C ALA A 74 -5.84 1.13 14.38
N ASN A 75 -5.80 -0.14 14.00
CA ASN A 75 -4.60 -0.97 14.00
C ASN A 75 -4.08 -1.08 12.55
N LEU A 76 -2.79 -0.84 12.33
CA LEU A 76 -2.14 -1.02 11.03
C LEU A 76 -1.03 -2.07 11.18
N ILE A 77 -1.28 -3.26 10.64
CA ILE A 77 -0.28 -4.32 10.54
C ILE A 77 0.40 -4.17 9.19
N VAL A 78 1.73 -4.16 9.16
CA VAL A 78 2.54 -4.10 7.94
C VAL A 78 3.40 -5.35 7.91
N ILE A 79 3.17 -6.24 6.95
CA ILE A 79 3.98 -7.45 6.80
C ILE A 79 4.88 -7.27 5.59
N THR A 80 6.19 -7.41 5.82
CA THR A 80 7.18 -7.53 4.76
C THR A 80 7.70 -8.97 4.72
N SER A 81 7.74 -9.54 3.52
CA SER A 81 8.42 -10.82 3.29
C SER A 81 9.70 -10.51 2.53
N ALA A 82 10.83 -11.07 2.99
CA ALA A 82 12.05 -11.05 2.20
C ALA A 82 11.78 -11.68 0.82
N PRO A 83 12.22 -11.07 -0.29
CA PRO A 83 12.14 -11.71 -1.59
C PRO A 83 13.03 -12.96 -1.60
N ASP A 84 12.52 -14.08 -2.15
CA ASP A 84 13.26 -15.35 -2.30
C ASP A 84 14.60 -15.20 -3.05
N SER A 85 14.74 -14.12 -3.82
CA SER A 85 15.97 -13.75 -4.52
C SER A 85 16.52 -12.50 -3.87
N GLY A 86 17.66 -12.63 -3.17
CA GLY A 86 18.35 -11.60 -2.37
C GLY A 86 18.86 -10.36 -3.14
N GLY A 87 18.04 -9.80 -4.04
CA GLY A 87 18.19 -8.46 -4.58
C GLY A 87 17.71 -7.43 -3.57
N ALA A 88 18.30 -6.24 -3.62
CA ALA A 88 17.82 -5.10 -2.84
C ALA A 88 16.36 -4.80 -3.20
N SER A 89 15.48 -4.81 -2.20
CA SER A 89 14.11 -4.33 -2.35
C SER A 89 14.15 -2.88 -2.81
N THR A 90 13.51 -2.57 -3.92
CA THR A 90 13.32 -1.18 -4.40
C THR A 90 12.20 -0.47 -3.61
N PHE A 91 11.57 -1.17 -2.66
CA PHE A 91 10.55 -0.62 -1.81
C PHE A 91 11.16 0.26 -0.72
N PRO A 92 10.57 1.43 -0.39
CA PRO A 92 11.00 2.23 0.76
C PRO A 92 10.92 1.44 2.06
N ASP A 93 11.64 1.88 3.10
CA ASP A 93 11.54 1.27 4.42
C ASP A 93 10.08 1.31 4.93
N ALA A 94 9.51 0.14 5.18
CA ALA A 94 8.14 -0.02 5.60
C ALA A 94 7.83 0.71 6.92
N ALA A 95 8.80 0.75 7.85
CA ALA A 95 8.66 1.44 9.13
C ALA A 95 8.66 2.97 8.98
N GLU A 96 9.43 3.50 8.01
CA GLU A 96 9.39 4.92 7.68
C GLU A 96 8.08 5.31 6.99
N VAL A 97 7.63 4.50 6.03
CA VAL A 97 6.35 4.73 5.34
C VAL A 97 5.19 4.68 6.33
N ALA A 98 5.16 3.68 7.22
CA ALA A 98 4.12 3.58 8.24
C ALA A 98 4.14 4.77 9.21
N ALA A 99 5.32 5.31 9.52
CA ALA A 99 5.45 6.51 10.35
C ALA A 99 4.87 7.75 9.66
N GLU A 100 5.08 7.91 8.35
CA GLU A 100 4.43 8.99 7.60
C GLU A 100 2.90 8.81 7.59
N VAL A 101 2.39 7.58 7.45
CA VAL A 101 0.95 7.28 7.53
C VAL A 101 0.35 7.73 8.86
N VAL A 102 1.03 7.42 9.97
CA VAL A 102 0.60 7.77 11.33
C VAL A 102 0.40 9.27 11.53
N THR A 103 1.15 10.13 10.81
CA THR A 103 1.00 11.59 10.90
C THR A 103 -0.38 12.09 10.45
N ARG A 104 -1.09 11.32 9.61
CA ARG A 104 -2.43 11.64 9.11
C ARG A 104 -3.50 10.72 9.67
N HIS A 105 -3.11 9.49 10.03
CA HIS A 105 -4.00 8.45 10.52
C HIS A 105 -3.44 7.89 11.84
N PRO A 106 -3.78 8.49 12.99
CA PRO A 106 -3.33 7.99 14.29
C PRO A 106 -3.75 6.53 14.48
N CYS A 107 -2.78 5.61 14.49
CA CYS A 107 -3.01 4.17 14.58
C CYS A 107 -1.86 3.48 15.32
N ARG A 108 -2.15 2.35 15.96
CA ARG A 108 -1.10 1.45 16.47
C ARG A 108 -0.54 0.70 15.28
N VAL A 109 0.75 0.87 15.03
CA VAL A 109 1.45 0.23 13.91
C VAL A 109 2.18 -1.01 14.41
N LEU A 110 2.01 -2.12 13.72
CA LEU A 110 2.79 -3.34 13.90
C LEU A 110 3.54 -3.61 12.60
N VAL A 111 4.84 -3.29 12.56
CA VAL A 111 5.71 -3.67 11.44
C VAL A 111 6.26 -5.06 11.72
N VAL A 112 6.10 -5.97 10.77
CA VAL A 112 6.49 -7.37 10.89
C VAL A 112 7.37 -7.74 9.70
N ASP A 113 8.64 -8.00 9.97
CA ASP A 113 9.57 -8.45 8.96
C ASP A 113 9.82 -9.95 9.11
N VAL A 114 9.49 -10.72 8.08
CA VAL A 114 9.85 -12.14 7.98
C VAL A 114 11.15 -12.24 7.18
N LEU A 115 12.22 -12.61 7.89
CA LEU A 115 13.58 -12.60 7.37
C LEU A 115 14.01 -14.01 6.94
N ALA A 116 14.72 -14.09 5.81
CA ALA A 116 15.33 -15.34 5.36
C ALA A 116 16.54 -15.77 6.22
N GLN A 117 17.15 -14.83 6.94
CA GLN A 117 18.26 -15.08 7.85
C GLN A 117 17.73 -15.59 9.19
N SER A 118 18.42 -16.56 9.79
CA SER A 118 18.08 -17.01 11.14
C SER A 118 18.46 -15.95 12.18
N LEU A 119 17.62 -15.80 13.20
CA LEU A 119 17.80 -14.86 14.30
C LEU A 119 18.05 -15.63 15.61
N ASP A 120 18.72 -14.97 16.55
CA ASP A 120 18.86 -15.46 17.93
C ASP A 120 18.54 -14.31 18.90
N PRO A 121 17.38 -14.32 19.59
CA PRO A 121 16.30 -15.32 19.49
C PRO A 121 15.57 -15.26 18.13
N PRO A 122 14.82 -16.32 17.72
CA PRO A 122 14.18 -16.42 16.39
C PRO A 122 13.05 -15.40 16.16
N LEU A 123 12.53 -14.81 17.26
CA LEU A 123 11.58 -13.71 17.24
C LEU A 123 12.11 -12.59 18.15
N GLN A 124 12.24 -11.40 17.58
CA GLN A 124 12.71 -10.20 18.26
C GLN A 124 11.65 -9.10 18.19
N ALA A 125 11.54 -8.29 19.23
CA ALA A 125 10.61 -7.17 19.29
C ALA A 125 11.30 -5.87 19.71
N SER A 126 10.83 -4.76 19.16
CA SER A 126 11.13 -3.43 19.67
C SER A 126 9.90 -2.53 19.65
N ILE A 127 9.89 -1.55 20.55
CA ILE A 127 8.81 -0.56 20.64
C ILE A 127 9.37 0.85 20.45
N SER A 128 8.56 1.71 19.87
CA SER A 128 8.84 3.15 19.71
C SER A 128 7.53 3.94 19.76
N ALA A 129 7.63 5.24 20.00
CA ALA A 129 6.51 6.15 19.85
C ALA A 129 6.73 7.05 18.62
N ARG A 130 5.70 7.18 17.80
CA ARG A 130 5.69 8.07 16.64
C ARG A 130 4.82 9.27 16.94
N CYS A 131 5.43 10.45 16.99
CA CYS A 131 4.75 11.65 17.42
C CYS A 131 4.70 12.74 16.36
N GLN A 132 3.53 13.33 16.19
CA GLN A 132 3.35 14.56 15.45
C GLN A 132 3.56 15.76 16.39
N MET A 133 4.46 16.66 15.98
CA MET A 133 4.75 17.91 16.68
C MET A 133 4.04 19.08 15.97
N PRO A 134 2.85 19.51 16.42
CA PRO A 134 2.22 20.71 15.88
C PRO A 134 2.99 21.97 16.32
N GLU A 135 2.93 23.05 15.54
CA GLU A 135 3.55 24.34 15.89
C GLU A 135 3.00 24.92 17.21
N GLN A 136 1.75 24.61 17.54
CA GLN A 136 1.10 24.93 18.80
C GLN A 136 0.13 23.81 19.19
N GLY A 137 0.14 23.40 20.46
CA GLY A 137 -0.80 22.42 21.00
C GLY A 137 -0.17 21.08 21.37
N LYS A 138 -1.01 20.10 21.68
CA LYS A 138 -0.58 18.80 22.23
C LYS A 138 0.14 17.96 21.19
N ARG A 139 1.24 17.31 21.60
CA ARG A 139 1.98 16.34 20.79
C ARG A 139 1.14 15.06 20.67
N ILE A 140 0.72 14.70 19.47
CA ILE A 140 -0.07 13.48 19.25
C ILE A 140 0.89 12.34 18.97
N CYS A 141 0.89 11.30 19.80
CA CYS A 141 1.75 10.14 19.64
C CYS A 141 0.97 8.85 19.45
N CYS A 142 1.54 7.96 18.65
CA CYS A 142 1.04 6.61 18.42
C CYS A 142 2.14 5.59 18.72
N GLU A 143 1.73 4.35 18.94
CA GLU A 143 2.62 3.24 19.23
C GLU A 143 3.08 2.60 17.92
N GLN A 144 4.37 2.32 17.81
CA GLN A 144 4.92 1.48 16.75
C GLN A 144 5.65 0.31 17.40
N ILE A 145 5.20 -0.89 17.08
CA ILE A 145 5.78 -2.16 17.48
C ILE A 145 6.45 -2.73 16.25
N HIS A 146 7.71 -3.12 16.35
CA HIS A 146 8.45 -3.77 15.28
C HIS A 146 8.81 -5.19 15.70
N LEU A 147 8.34 -6.16 14.94
CA LEU A 147 8.60 -7.59 15.11
C LEU A 147 9.49 -8.05 13.97
N GLN A 148 10.54 -8.79 14.31
CA GLN A 148 11.41 -9.45 13.34
C GLN A 148 11.39 -10.95 13.65
N ALA A 149 10.96 -11.74 12.68
CA ALA A 149 10.88 -13.19 12.80
C ALA A 149 11.75 -13.83 11.72
N ASP A 150 12.48 -14.87 12.07
CA ASP A 150 12.99 -15.80 11.05
C ASP A 150 11.91 -16.82 10.66
N ALA A 151 12.19 -17.62 9.63
CA ALA A 151 11.26 -18.62 9.12
C ALA A 151 10.79 -19.66 10.17
N SER A 152 11.54 -19.87 11.27
CA SER A 152 11.16 -20.83 12.32
C SER A 152 10.10 -20.30 13.28
N ALA A 153 9.95 -18.98 13.38
CA ALA A 153 8.97 -18.30 14.23
C ALA A 153 7.77 -17.73 13.46
N GLU A 154 7.72 -17.89 12.14
CA GLU A 154 6.66 -17.33 11.29
C GLU A 154 5.27 -17.88 11.65
N GLU A 155 5.15 -19.17 11.96
CA GLU A 155 3.88 -19.81 12.33
C GLU A 155 3.29 -19.28 13.66
N ASP A 156 4.14 -18.73 14.54
CA ASP A 156 3.73 -18.18 15.83
C ASP A 156 3.26 -16.72 15.74
N LEU A 157 3.51 -16.04 14.60
CA LEU A 157 3.20 -14.61 14.41
C LEU A 157 1.74 -14.27 14.68
N PRO A 158 0.71 -15.03 14.23
CA PRO A 158 -0.68 -14.72 14.57
C PRO A 158 -0.93 -14.69 16.08
N GLY A 159 -0.32 -15.61 16.84
CA GLY A 159 -0.44 -15.68 18.30
C GLY A 159 0.21 -14.50 19.03
N VAL A 160 1.20 -13.87 18.40
CA VAL A 160 1.89 -12.67 18.91
C VAL A 160 1.17 -11.38 18.49
N ILE A 161 0.71 -11.31 17.24
CA ILE A 161 0.09 -10.10 16.67
C ILE A 161 -1.30 -9.86 17.26
N LEU A 162 -2.15 -10.89 17.34
CA LEU A 162 -3.56 -10.72 17.73
C LEU A 162 -3.74 -10.08 19.12
N PRO A 163 -3.00 -10.48 20.18
CA PRO A 163 -3.10 -9.84 21.49
C PRO A 163 -2.63 -8.38 21.53
N LEU A 164 -1.81 -7.94 20.56
CA LEU A 164 -1.29 -6.57 20.47
C LEU A 164 -2.24 -5.62 19.72
N LEU A 165 -3.33 -6.13 19.15
CA LEU A 165 -4.35 -5.30 18.53
C LEU A 165 -5.17 -4.58 19.61
N ILE A 166 -5.46 -3.30 19.38
CA ILE A 166 -6.37 -2.54 20.25
C ILE A 166 -7.81 -3.01 19.96
N PRO A 167 -8.51 -3.58 20.97
CA PRO A 167 -9.86 -4.12 20.75
C PRO A 167 -10.86 -3.05 20.31
N GLY A 168 -11.73 -3.41 19.37
CA GLY A 168 -12.81 -2.55 18.89
C GLY A 168 -12.39 -1.47 17.89
N LEU A 169 -11.11 -1.40 17.52
CA LEU A 169 -10.62 -0.55 16.43
C LEU A 169 -10.47 -1.36 15.13
N PRO A 170 -10.71 -0.73 13.96
CA PRO A 170 -10.54 -1.40 12.67
C PRO A 170 -9.09 -1.87 12.47
N VAL A 171 -8.93 -3.03 11.85
CA VAL A 171 -7.64 -3.68 11.60
C VAL A 171 -7.35 -3.67 10.11
N TYR A 172 -6.28 -2.98 9.75
CA TYR A 172 -5.76 -2.90 8.39
C TYR A 172 -4.50 -3.76 8.31
N LEU A 173 -4.44 -4.66 7.33
CA LEU A 173 -3.24 -5.42 7.01
C LEU A 173 -2.69 -4.91 5.69
N TRP A 174 -1.49 -4.36 5.71
CA TRP A 174 -0.75 -3.94 4.53
C TRP A 174 0.37 -4.94 4.23
N TRP A 175 0.21 -5.65 3.12
CA TRP A 175 1.18 -6.64 2.65
C TRP A 175 2.14 -6.04 1.64
N ILE A 176 3.44 -6.15 1.91
CA ILE A 176 4.53 -5.68 1.04
C ILE A 176 5.33 -6.89 0.55
N GLY A 177 5.24 -7.18 -0.74
CA GLY A 177 6.01 -8.25 -1.39
C GLY A 177 5.21 -9.02 -2.43
N ASP A 178 5.90 -9.86 -3.20
CA ASP A 178 5.28 -10.87 -4.04
C ASP A 178 4.84 -12.03 -3.14
N GLY A 179 3.57 -12.44 -3.22
CA GLY A 179 3.03 -13.43 -2.27
C GLY A 179 1.85 -12.96 -1.42
N ALA A 180 1.18 -11.85 -1.79
CA ALA A 180 -0.03 -11.32 -1.16
C ALA A 180 -1.20 -12.32 -0.98
N PHE A 181 -1.04 -13.59 -1.37
CA PHE A 181 -2.03 -14.64 -1.27
C PHE A 181 -1.56 -15.91 -0.56
N GLU A 182 -0.60 -15.82 0.36
CA GLU A 182 -0.47 -16.83 1.43
C GLU A 182 -1.57 -16.67 2.51
N ILE A 183 -2.80 -16.33 2.08
CA ILE A 183 -3.98 -16.17 2.94
C ILE A 183 -4.23 -17.43 3.78
N VAL A 184 -3.82 -18.60 3.29
CA VAL A 184 -3.92 -19.86 4.01
C VAL A 184 -2.98 -19.88 5.23
N ARG A 185 -1.73 -19.41 5.06
CA ARG A 185 -0.74 -19.37 6.14
C ARG A 185 -1.18 -18.38 7.23
N TYR A 186 -1.65 -17.21 6.83
CA TYR A 186 -2.10 -16.15 7.73
C TYR A 186 -3.62 -16.17 8.01
N HIS A 187 -4.30 -17.31 7.85
CA HIS A 187 -5.77 -17.35 7.92
C HIS A 187 -6.32 -16.83 9.26
N GLN A 188 -5.69 -17.20 10.38
CA GLN A 188 -6.08 -16.74 11.73
C GLN A 188 -5.97 -15.22 11.86
N LEU A 189 -4.92 -14.63 11.29
CA LEU A 189 -4.74 -13.19 11.30
C LEU A 189 -5.79 -12.51 10.43
N ILE A 190 -6.01 -13.02 9.22
CA ILE A 190 -6.93 -12.45 8.23
C ILE A 190 -8.38 -12.46 8.69
N GLU A 191 -8.78 -13.40 9.55
CA GLU A 191 -10.12 -13.41 10.17
C GLU A 191 -10.38 -12.18 11.05
N SER A 192 -9.33 -11.54 11.56
CA SER A 192 -9.41 -10.32 12.38
C SER A 192 -9.18 -9.04 11.58
N VAL A 193 -8.95 -9.13 10.27
CA VAL A 193 -8.63 -7.99 9.39
C VAL A 193 -9.91 -7.48 8.71
N ASP A 194 -10.14 -6.17 8.77
CA ASP A 194 -11.25 -5.50 8.07
C ASP A 194 -10.85 -5.10 6.64
N CYS A 195 -9.57 -4.82 6.43
CA CYS A 195 -9.04 -4.34 5.16
C CYS A 195 -7.64 -4.88 4.86
N PHE A 196 -7.52 -5.59 3.74
CA PHE A 196 -6.26 -6.09 3.19
C PHE A 196 -5.76 -5.15 2.07
N LEU A 197 -4.69 -4.40 2.35
CA LEU A 197 -3.99 -3.56 1.39
C LEU A 197 -2.81 -4.32 0.80
N PHE A 198 -2.64 -4.21 -0.52
CA PHE A 198 -1.50 -4.75 -1.25
C PHE A 198 -1.16 -3.82 -2.42
N ASP A 199 -0.01 -4.00 -3.03
CA ASP A 199 0.35 -3.30 -4.26
C ASP A 199 0.58 -4.32 -5.37
N SER A 200 -0.35 -4.41 -6.31
CA SER A 200 -0.23 -5.36 -7.44
C SER A 200 0.94 -5.04 -8.38
N ALA A 201 1.50 -3.82 -8.33
CA ALA A 201 2.73 -3.50 -9.06
C ALA A 201 3.96 -4.24 -8.50
N LEU A 202 3.88 -4.75 -7.26
CA LEU A 202 4.94 -5.52 -6.64
C LEU A 202 4.92 -7.00 -7.02
N SER A 203 3.86 -7.49 -7.67
CA SER A 203 3.75 -8.91 -8.00
C SER A 203 4.60 -9.32 -9.20
N ASP A 204 5.25 -10.47 -9.11
CA ASP A 204 6.02 -11.03 -10.23
C ASP A 204 5.15 -11.72 -11.27
N ASP A 205 4.02 -12.30 -10.87
CA ASP A 205 2.98 -12.77 -11.80
C ASP A 205 1.61 -12.12 -11.49
N PRO A 206 1.33 -10.96 -12.11
CA PRO A 206 0.06 -10.28 -11.96
C PRO A 206 -1.17 -11.14 -12.31
N ARG A 207 -1.03 -12.21 -13.10
CA ARG A 207 -2.16 -13.06 -13.47
C ARG A 207 -2.53 -14.02 -12.36
N VAL A 208 -1.52 -14.68 -11.79
CA VAL A 208 -1.71 -15.55 -10.63
C VAL A 208 -2.29 -14.72 -9.49
N GLN A 209 -1.76 -13.53 -9.26
CA GLN A 209 -2.29 -12.59 -8.26
C GLN A 209 -3.75 -12.23 -8.55
N THR A 210 -4.07 -11.82 -9.78
CA THR A 210 -5.43 -11.47 -10.20
C THR A 210 -6.41 -12.64 -10.01
N ALA A 211 -6.03 -13.84 -10.43
CA ALA A 211 -6.86 -15.03 -10.29
C ALA A 211 -7.14 -15.36 -8.81
N ARG A 212 -6.11 -15.27 -7.95
CA ARG A 212 -6.26 -15.49 -6.51
C ARG A 212 -7.15 -14.43 -5.86
N LEU A 213 -7.04 -13.17 -6.25
CA LEU A 213 -7.95 -12.10 -5.80
C LEU A 213 -9.40 -12.39 -6.17
N LEU A 214 -9.66 -12.78 -7.42
CA LEU A 214 -11.02 -13.10 -7.88
C LEU A 214 -11.63 -14.30 -7.15
N GLU A 215 -10.82 -15.22 -6.66
CA GLU A 215 -11.27 -16.31 -5.80
C GLU A 215 -11.52 -15.84 -4.35
N ALA A 216 -10.64 -14.99 -3.81
CA ALA A 216 -10.68 -14.55 -2.43
C ALA A 216 -11.80 -13.53 -2.14
N ILE A 217 -12.01 -12.56 -3.04
CA ILE A 217 -12.96 -11.45 -2.86
C ILE A 217 -14.38 -11.97 -2.59
N PRO A 218 -14.99 -12.84 -3.42
CA PRO A 218 -16.36 -13.29 -3.19
C PRO A 218 -16.53 -14.09 -1.89
N ARG A 219 -15.51 -14.86 -1.50
CA ARG A 219 -15.53 -15.70 -0.29
C ARG A 219 -15.48 -14.91 1.02
N ARG A 220 -14.92 -13.69 0.99
CA ARG A 220 -14.68 -12.86 2.18
C ARG A 220 -15.35 -11.49 2.13
N ARG A 221 -16.19 -11.24 1.14
CA ARG A 221 -16.81 -9.92 0.87
C ARG A 221 -17.63 -9.33 2.02
N GLU A 222 -18.06 -10.14 2.99
CA GLU A 222 -18.84 -9.69 4.15
C GLU A 222 -17.96 -9.23 5.32
N SER A 223 -16.71 -9.71 5.38
CA SER A 223 -15.81 -9.48 6.52
C SER A 223 -14.51 -8.79 6.16
N LEU A 224 -14.12 -8.77 4.87
CA LEU A 224 -12.83 -8.28 4.41
C LEU A 224 -12.95 -7.45 3.14
N SER A 225 -12.40 -6.24 3.17
CA SER A 225 -12.19 -5.41 1.99
C SER A 225 -10.78 -5.62 1.42
N PHE A 226 -10.64 -5.60 0.10
CA PHE A 226 -9.35 -5.70 -0.59
C PHE A 226 -9.05 -4.39 -1.30
N ARG A 227 -7.81 -3.92 -1.17
CA ARG A 227 -7.38 -2.64 -1.75
C ARG A 227 -6.03 -2.73 -2.38
N ASP A 228 -5.98 -2.28 -3.61
CA ASP A 228 -4.78 -2.28 -4.42
C ASP A 228 -4.20 -0.85 -4.52
N LEU A 229 -2.99 -0.65 -3.99
CA LEU A 229 -2.29 0.63 -4.09
C LEU A 229 -1.96 0.97 -5.55
N ASN A 230 -1.80 -0.04 -6.42
CA ASN A 230 -1.60 0.16 -7.84
C ASN A 230 -2.85 0.73 -8.52
N TRP A 231 -4.02 0.27 -8.11
CA TRP A 231 -5.31 0.82 -8.53
C TRP A 231 -5.53 2.25 -8.02
N ALA A 232 -5.11 2.51 -6.77
CA ALA A 232 -5.15 3.84 -6.19
C ALA A 232 -4.27 4.84 -6.98
N ARG A 233 -3.11 4.40 -7.49
CA ARG A 233 -2.24 5.19 -8.40
C ARG A 233 -2.94 5.59 -9.70
N LEU A 234 -3.90 4.80 -10.19
CA LEU A 234 -4.67 5.11 -11.39
C LEU A 234 -5.80 6.12 -11.16
N THR A 235 -6.04 6.58 -9.93
CA THR A 235 -7.12 7.54 -9.65
C THR A 235 -7.05 8.81 -10.50
N PRO A 236 -5.88 9.50 -10.65
CA PRO A 236 -5.79 10.68 -11.51
C PRO A 236 -6.08 10.37 -12.98
N TRP A 237 -5.61 9.22 -13.49
CA TRP A 237 -5.88 8.77 -14.86
C TRP A 237 -7.38 8.57 -15.10
N ARG A 238 -8.05 7.85 -14.19
CA ARG A 238 -9.51 7.63 -14.25
C ARG A 238 -10.28 8.95 -14.19
N GLN A 239 -9.87 9.87 -13.31
CA GLN A 239 -10.49 11.19 -13.19
C GLN A 239 -10.36 12.01 -14.47
N MET A 240 -9.15 12.09 -15.06
CA MET A 240 -8.93 12.85 -16.29
C MET A 240 -9.66 12.25 -17.50
N VAL A 241 -9.70 10.92 -17.61
CA VAL A 241 -10.47 10.25 -18.67
C VAL A 241 -11.97 10.51 -18.51
N ALA A 242 -12.50 10.43 -17.29
CA ALA A 242 -13.91 10.71 -17.01
C ALA A 242 -14.27 12.17 -17.32
N GLN A 243 -13.39 13.12 -16.97
CA GLN A 243 -13.60 14.55 -17.17
C GLN A 243 -13.84 14.96 -18.62
N PHE A 244 -13.33 14.21 -19.60
CA PHE A 244 -13.65 14.46 -21.01
C PHE A 244 -15.14 14.37 -21.30
N PHE A 245 -15.90 13.58 -20.54
CA PHE A 245 -17.31 13.32 -20.81
C PHE A 245 -18.25 14.01 -19.79
N ASP A 246 -17.74 14.93 -18.97
CA ASP A 246 -18.56 15.73 -18.03
C ASP A 246 -19.44 16.75 -18.76
N ALA A 247 -18.98 17.28 -19.89
CA ALA A 247 -19.74 18.20 -20.73
C ALA A 247 -20.74 17.43 -21.61
N ARG A 248 -21.96 17.96 -21.76
CA ARG A 248 -23.03 17.31 -22.56
C ARG A 248 -22.62 17.05 -24.01
N ASP A 249 -21.90 17.98 -24.63
CA ASP A 249 -21.49 17.87 -26.03
C ASP A 249 -20.45 16.74 -26.20
N ALA A 250 -19.49 16.65 -25.29
CA ALA A 250 -18.50 15.59 -25.30
C ALA A 250 -19.10 14.21 -24.96
N LEU A 251 -20.08 14.16 -24.05
CA LEU A 251 -20.79 12.93 -23.69
C LEU A 251 -21.49 12.27 -24.89
N ALA A 252 -21.92 13.05 -25.89
CA ALA A 252 -22.54 12.53 -27.11
C ALA A 252 -21.59 11.68 -27.97
N TYR A 253 -20.28 11.78 -27.76
CA TYR A 253 -19.27 10.97 -28.44
C TYR A 253 -19.02 9.62 -27.77
N LEU A 254 -19.45 9.43 -26.52
CA LEU A 254 -19.22 8.19 -25.79
C LEU A 254 -19.80 6.96 -26.53
N PRO A 255 -21.04 6.99 -27.07
CA PRO A 255 -21.58 5.88 -27.87
C PRO A 255 -20.86 5.67 -29.22
N LEU A 256 -20.07 6.65 -29.68
CA LEU A 256 -19.38 6.64 -30.96
C LEU A 256 -17.91 6.18 -30.86
N LEU A 257 -17.39 5.91 -29.66
CA LEU A 257 -16.02 5.43 -29.47
C LEU A 257 -15.77 4.15 -30.26
N GLU A 258 -14.70 4.08 -31.03
CA GLU A 258 -14.33 2.87 -31.77
C GLU A 258 -13.03 2.27 -31.25
N SER A 259 -12.12 3.09 -30.72
CA SER A 259 -10.85 2.62 -30.22
C SER A 259 -10.43 3.30 -28.91
N VAL A 260 -9.68 2.53 -28.12
CA VAL A 260 -8.99 2.97 -26.90
C VAL A 260 -7.56 2.45 -26.95
N ASP A 261 -6.60 3.37 -26.94
CA ASP A 261 -5.17 3.05 -26.96
C ASP A 261 -4.56 3.40 -25.60
N ILE A 262 -3.91 2.44 -24.95
CA ILE A 262 -3.18 2.63 -23.70
C ILE A 262 -1.71 2.33 -23.95
N GLU A 263 -0.86 3.34 -23.83
CA GLU A 263 0.58 3.17 -23.96
C GLU A 263 1.24 2.96 -22.59
N VAL A 264 2.17 2.03 -22.50
CA VAL A 264 2.95 1.74 -21.29
C VAL A 264 4.45 1.84 -21.51
N VAL A 265 5.19 2.07 -20.43
CA VAL A 265 6.66 2.03 -20.45
C VAL A 265 7.14 0.61 -20.74
N PRO A 266 8.14 0.42 -21.63
CA PRO A 266 8.83 -0.86 -21.76
C PRO A 266 9.65 -1.15 -20.50
N SER A 267 9.10 -1.90 -19.55
CA SER A 267 9.91 -2.57 -18.52
C SER A 267 9.08 -3.58 -17.75
N ARG A 268 9.62 -4.80 -17.61
CA ARG A 268 9.20 -5.97 -16.81
C ARG A 268 7.69 -6.32 -16.81
N PRO A 269 7.30 -7.60 -16.58
CA PRO A 269 5.88 -8.01 -16.59
C PRO A 269 4.96 -7.22 -15.64
N ARG A 270 5.54 -6.57 -14.61
CA ARG A 270 4.88 -5.75 -13.57
C ARG A 270 4.08 -4.56 -14.12
N ARG A 271 4.44 -3.98 -15.27
CA ARG A 271 3.84 -2.71 -15.77
C ARG A 271 2.63 -2.89 -16.69
N PHE A 272 2.37 -4.11 -17.17
CA PHE A 272 1.16 -4.41 -17.93
C PHE A 272 -0.10 -4.37 -17.04
N HIS A 273 0.04 -4.60 -15.72
CA HIS A 273 -1.10 -4.68 -14.82
C HIS A 273 -1.85 -3.36 -14.63
N GLN A 274 -1.14 -2.23 -14.52
CA GLN A 274 -1.80 -0.91 -14.48
C GLN A 274 -2.66 -0.65 -15.72
N ALA A 275 -2.14 -0.97 -16.91
CA ALA A 275 -2.88 -0.80 -18.15
C ALA A 275 -4.06 -1.76 -18.26
N ALA A 276 -3.91 -3.02 -17.81
CA ALA A 276 -5.00 -3.98 -17.78
C ALA A 276 -6.13 -3.54 -16.83
N LEU A 277 -5.79 -3.04 -15.64
CA LEU A 277 -6.77 -2.45 -14.70
C LEU A 277 -7.46 -1.21 -15.30
N LEU A 278 -6.71 -0.34 -15.97
CA LEU A 278 -7.27 0.86 -16.59
C LEU A 278 -8.18 0.53 -17.78
N ALA A 279 -7.77 -0.41 -18.65
CA ALA A 279 -8.61 -0.94 -19.72
C ALA A 279 -9.88 -1.59 -19.14
N GLY A 280 -9.73 -2.42 -18.11
CA GLY A 280 -10.84 -3.06 -17.43
C GLY A 280 -11.81 -2.07 -16.80
N TRP A 281 -11.31 -0.95 -16.26
CA TRP A 281 -12.14 0.13 -15.78
C TRP A 281 -12.97 0.78 -16.90
N ILE A 282 -12.33 1.16 -18.02
CA ILE A 282 -13.01 1.76 -19.17
C ILE A 282 -14.08 0.80 -19.72
N MET A 283 -13.73 -0.49 -19.91
CA MET A 283 -14.68 -1.52 -20.33
C MET A 283 -15.86 -1.63 -19.35
N GLY A 284 -15.58 -1.61 -18.05
CA GLY A 284 -16.62 -1.64 -17.00
C GLY A 284 -17.54 -0.42 -17.03
N GLN A 285 -17.04 0.78 -17.32
CA GLN A 285 -17.87 1.98 -17.47
C GLN A 285 -18.72 1.95 -18.75
N LEU A 286 -18.19 1.34 -19.82
CA LEU A 286 -18.87 1.22 -21.11
C LEU A 286 -19.75 -0.03 -21.24
N ASN A 287 -19.85 -0.85 -20.19
CA ASN A 287 -20.54 -2.14 -20.20
C ASN A 287 -20.07 -3.08 -21.33
N LEU A 288 -18.76 -3.12 -21.53
CA LEU A 288 -18.09 -3.96 -22.53
C LEU A 288 -17.47 -5.20 -21.88
N GLU A 289 -17.52 -6.31 -22.60
CA GLU A 289 -16.85 -7.56 -22.26
C GLU A 289 -15.72 -7.83 -23.26
N PRO A 290 -14.53 -8.28 -22.84
CA PRO A 290 -13.53 -8.81 -23.77
C PRO A 290 -14.11 -9.99 -24.55
N GLU A 291 -14.05 -9.94 -25.88
CA GLU A 291 -14.50 -11.01 -26.77
C GLU A 291 -13.33 -11.81 -27.32
N SER A 292 -12.27 -11.12 -27.76
CA SER A 292 -11.04 -11.75 -28.19
C SER A 292 -9.83 -10.93 -27.76
N VAL A 293 -8.74 -11.62 -27.46
CA VAL A 293 -7.48 -11.02 -27.04
C VAL A 293 -6.39 -11.61 -27.93
N VAL A 294 -5.61 -10.74 -28.56
CA VAL A 294 -4.56 -11.13 -29.50
C VAL A 294 -3.27 -10.44 -29.12
N ASP A 295 -2.23 -11.23 -28.87
CA ASP A 295 -0.90 -10.68 -28.68
C ASP A 295 -0.36 -10.15 -30.00
N THR A 296 0.03 -8.87 -30.00
CA THR A 296 0.67 -8.23 -31.14
C THR A 296 2.17 -8.09 -30.91
N LYS A 297 2.90 -7.64 -31.93
CA LYS A 297 4.31 -7.27 -31.75
C LYS A 297 4.49 -6.13 -30.75
N ARG A 298 3.49 -5.25 -30.63
CA ARG A 298 3.54 -4.03 -29.83
C ARG A 298 2.89 -4.19 -28.46
N GLY A 299 2.12 -5.23 -28.21
CA GLY A 299 1.47 -5.44 -26.92
C GLY A 299 0.29 -6.39 -27.06
N VAL A 300 -0.89 -5.97 -26.62
CA VAL A 300 -2.12 -6.77 -26.62
C VAL A 300 -3.25 -5.98 -27.26
N MET A 301 -3.95 -6.59 -28.22
CA MET A 301 -5.15 -6.05 -28.84
C MET A 301 -6.37 -6.82 -28.34
N ILE A 302 -7.43 -6.11 -27.98
CA ILE A 302 -8.64 -6.68 -27.39
C ILE A 302 -9.84 -6.17 -28.18
N GLU A 303 -10.57 -7.09 -28.81
CA GLU A 303 -11.88 -6.81 -29.35
C GLU A 303 -12.91 -7.01 -28.25
N THR A 304 -13.87 -6.10 -28.14
CA THR A 304 -14.92 -6.15 -27.12
C THR A 304 -16.29 -6.42 -27.72
N ARG A 305 -17.17 -7.01 -26.91
CA ARG A 305 -18.59 -7.17 -27.20
C ARG A 305 -19.42 -6.36 -26.22
N GLY A 306 -20.59 -5.92 -26.68
CA GLY A 306 -21.56 -5.12 -25.92
C GLY A 306 -22.67 -4.64 -26.86
N GLU A 307 -23.30 -3.51 -26.55
CA GLU A 307 -24.20 -2.83 -27.51
C GLU A 307 -23.46 -2.39 -28.78
N ARG A 308 -22.13 -2.24 -28.67
CA ARG A 308 -21.19 -1.90 -29.73
C ARG A 308 -19.85 -2.56 -29.45
N SER A 309 -19.06 -2.77 -30.49
CA SER A 309 -17.66 -3.18 -30.36
C SER A 309 -16.77 -1.95 -30.28
N VAL A 310 -15.80 -2.00 -29.37
CA VAL A 310 -14.71 -1.04 -29.23
C VAL A 310 -13.41 -1.84 -29.19
N GLN A 311 -12.44 -1.45 -30.01
CA GLN A 311 -11.12 -2.04 -30.03
C GLN A 311 -10.25 -1.40 -28.96
N PHE A 312 -9.56 -2.21 -28.15
CA PHE A 312 -8.56 -1.73 -27.22
C PHE A 312 -7.17 -2.19 -27.67
N GLU A 313 -6.18 -1.31 -27.64
CA GLU A 313 -4.77 -1.67 -27.78
C GLU A 313 -4.01 -1.26 -26.51
N ILE A 314 -3.44 -2.23 -25.81
CA ILE A 314 -2.45 -1.99 -24.77
C ILE A 314 -1.08 -2.16 -25.42
N GLY A 315 -0.47 -1.03 -25.79
CA GLY A 315 0.78 -0.97 -26.52
C GLY A 315 1.98 -0.64 -25.62
N VAL A 316 3.05 -1.40 -25.75
CA VAL A 316 4.38 -1.02 -25.29
C VAL A 316 4.98 -0.09 -26.33
N ARG A 317 5.28 1.15 -25.96
CA ARG A 317 5.98 2.07 -26.86
C ARG A 317 7.47 1.72 -26.89
N PRO A 318 8.05 1.28 -28.02
CA PRO A 318 9.50 1.14 -28.13
C PRO A 318 10.11 2.53 -28.23
N GLY A 319 10.77 2.94 -27.16
CA GLY A 319 11.49 4.19 -27.11
C GLY A 319 10.74 5.33 -26.44
N PRO A 320 11.45 6.44 -26.26
CA PRO A 320 10.99 7.51 -25.40
C PRO A 320 9.71 8.21 -25.90
N PRO A 321 8.70 8.52 -25.05
CA PRO A 321 7.49 9.26 -25.44
C PRO A 321 7.73 10.52 -26.27
N ARG A 322 6.99 10.65 -27.38
CA ARG A 322 7.11 11.73 -28.38
C ARG A 322 6.86 13.15 -27.87
N ASN A 323 6.28 13.33 -26.67
CA ASN A 323 5.92 14.67 -26.17
C ASN A 323 6.46 14.96 -24.76
N ALA A 324 6.96 13.95 -24.04
CA ALA A 324 7.47 14.11 -22.68
C ALA A 324 8.99 13.92 -22.59
N LEU A 325 9.63 13.32 -23.61
CA LEU A 325 11.03 12.92 -23.54
C LEU A 325 12.02 13.77 -24.35
N ASP A 326 11.57 14.76 -25.13
CA ASP A 326 12.49 15.75 -25.68
C ASP A 326 13.19 16.55 -24.55
N HIS A 327 12.62 16.60 -23.34
CA HIS A 327 13.27 17.20 -22.16
C HIS A 327 14.05 16.23 -21.28
N TRP A 328 13.63 14.96 -21.17
CA TRP A 328 14.35 13.97 -20.35
C TRP A 328 15.69 13.54 -20.96
N ALA A 329 15.85 13.63 -22.29
CA ALA A 329 17.11 13.32 -22.98
C ALA A 329 18.26 14.34 -22.72
N HIS A 330 18.02 15.42 -21.97
CA HIS A 330 19.02 16.48 -21.72
C HIS A 330 19.60 16.53 -20.29
N ARG A 331 19.26 15.60 -19.39
CA ARG A 331 19.97 15.45 -18.11
C ARG A 331 21.07 14.39 -18.26
N GLU A 332 22.25 14.83 -18.70
CA GLU A 332 23.47 14.04 -18.50
C GLU A 332 23.73 13.89 -16.99
N GLY A 333 23.86 12.65 -16.50
CA GLY A 333 24.62 12.40 -15.27
C GLY A 333 24.03 11.45 -14.25
N GLU A 334 22.71 11.24 -14.18
CA GLU A 334 22.11 10.35 -13.16
C GLU A 334 20.88 9.63 -13.72
N ALA A 335 20.87 8.31 -13.65
CA ALA A 335 19.64 7.55 -13.80
C ALA A 335 18.71 7.93 -12.63
N PRO A 336 17.53 8.52 -12.86
CA PRO A 336 16.63 8.83 -11.77
C PRO A 336 16.27 7.53 -11.04
N ALA A 337 16.31 7.55 -9.71
CA ALA A 337 15.78 6.47 -8.88
C ALA A 337 14.39 6.10 -9.42
N GLU A 338 14.21 4.86 -9.87
CA GLU A 338 13.05 4.45 -10.65
C GLU A 338 11.74 4.76 -9.90
N PRO A 339 10.90 5.69 -10.40
CA PRO A 339 9.67 5.99 -9.69
C PRO A 339 8.68 4.84 -9.83
N LEU A 340 8.11 4.44 -8.70
CA LEU A 340 7.01 3.48 -8.55
C LEU A 340 5.68 3.99 -9.20
N SER A 341 5.71 5.05 -10.00
CA SER A 341 4.56 5.78 -10.56
C SER A 341 4.35 5.62 -12.07
N VAL A 342 5.25 4.97 -12.82
CA VAL A 342 5.24 5.03 -14.30
C VAL A 342 4.91 3.68 -14.96
N GLY A 343 3.66 3.22 -14.89
CA GLY A 343 3.18 2.11 -15.73
C GLY A 343 2.55 2.60 -17.02
N VAL A 344 1.52 3.44 -16.90
CA VAL A 344 0.79 4.07 -18.01
C VAL A 344 1.45 5.39 -18.44
N LEU A 345 1.67 5.55 -19.75
CA LEU A 345 2.23 6.75 -20.37
C LEU A 345 1.17 7.63 -21.02
N SER A 346 0.19 7.00 -21.66
CA SER A 346 -0.93 7.70 -22.28
C SER A 346 -2.16 6.81 -22.38
N VAL A 347 -3.32 7.47 -22.44
CA VAL A 347 -4.60 6.86 -22.81
C VAL A 347 -5.22 7.73 -23.87
N SER A 348 -5.59 7.16 -25.00
CA SER A 348 -6.28 7.86 -26.09
C SER A 348 -7.59 7.15 -26.40
N LEU A 349 -8.64 7.92 -26.67
CA LEU A 349 -9.96 7.45 -27.04
C LEU A 349 -10.34 8.16 -28.35
N SER A 350 -10.80 7.42 -29.35
CA SER A 350 -11.24 8.00 -30.62
C SER A 350 -12.54 7.40 -31.14
N THR A 351 -13.30 8.24 -31.85
CA THR A 351 -14.53 7.84 -32.57
C THR A 351 -14.27 7.68 -34.07
N ARG A 352 -15.20 7.06 -34.79
CA ARG A 352 -15.10 6.84 -36.24
C ARG A 352 -14.86 8.12 -37.05
N GLY A 353 -14.07 7.99 -38.10
CA GLY A 353 -13.81 9.02 -39.11
C GLY A 353 -14.88 9.18 -40.20
N ASP A 354 -16.18 9.10 -39.88
CA ASP A 354 -17.28 9.35 -40.84
C ASP A 354 -17.66 10.84 -40.95
N GLY A 355 -16.77 11.73 -40.49
CA GLY A 355 -17.05 13.16 -40.35
C GLY A 355 -17.68 13.54 -39.00
N ARG A 356 -17.86 12.58 -38.07
CA ARG A 356 -18.22 12.82 -36.66
C ARG A 356 -17.11 12.46 -35.66
N GLY A 357 -15.86 12.57 -36.12
CA GLY A 357 -14.68 12.18 -35.37
C GLY A 357 -14.39 13.11 -34.19
N ALA A 358 -14.18 12.52 -33.01
CA ALA A 358 -13.62 13.15 -31.83
C ALA A 358 -12.43 12.32 -31.31
N SER A 359 -11.48 13.00 -30.69
CA SER A 359 -10.32 12.38 -30.06
C SER A 359 -10.07 12.99 -28.69
N PHE A 360 -9.86 12.13 -27.71
CA PHE A 360 -9.55 12.50 -26.33
C PHE A 360 -8.27 11.79 -25.93
N SER A 361 -7.32 12.48 -25.30
CA SER A 361 -6.13 11.80 -24.78
C SER A 361 -5.58 12.42 -23.51
N VAL A 362 -5.13 11.57 -22.61
CA VAL A 362 -4.33 11.93 -21.44
C VAL A 362 -2.91 11.42 -21.68
N CYS A 363 -1.92 12.30 -21.52
CA CYS A 363 -0.51 11.93 -21.50
C CYS A 363 0.10 12.32 -20.15
N GLY A 364 1.02 11.51 -19.62
CA GLY A 364 1.85 11.93 -18.48
C GLY A 364 2.61 13.23 -18.81
N GLY A 365 2.76 14.10 -17.82
CA GLY A 365 3.43 15.39 -17.95
C GLY A 365 4.95 15.28 -17.77
N ASP A 366 5.59 16.44 -17.60
CA ASP A 366 7.05 16.57 -17.46
C ASP A 366 7.55 16.08 -16.08
N ASP A 367 6.63 15.98 -15.11
CA ASP A 367 6.84 15.52 -13.74
C ASP A 367 5.74 14.53 -13.30
N GLU A 368 5.90 13.92 -12.12
CA GLU A 368 4.95 12.97 -11.55
C GLU A 368 3.68 13.61 -10.97
N GLU A 369 3.52 14.93 -11.11
CA GLU A 369 2.39 15.70 -10.59
C GLU A 369 1.62 16.39 -11.71
N SER A 370 1.91 16.07 -12.97
CA SER A 370 1.28 16.71 -14.11
C SER A 370 0.92 15.73 -15.20
N ALA A 371 -0.09 16.12 -15.96
CA ALA A 371 -0.55 15.44 -17.15
C ALA A 371 -1.03 16.47 -18.17
N LEU A 372 -1.01 16.09 -19.44
CA LEU A 372 -1.56 16.84 -20.55
C LEU A 372 -2.83 16.14 -21.03
N THR A 373 -3.95 16.86 -21.01
CA THR A 373 -5.21 16.39 -21.60
C THR A 373 -5.45 17.10 -22.92
N ARG A 374 -5.80 16.37 -23.96
CA ARG A 374 -6.16 16.89 -25.28
C ARG A 374 -7.54 16.40 -25.67
N GLU A 375 -8.32 17.31 -26.23
CA GLU A 375 -9.68 17.06 -26.66
C GLU A 375 -9.90 17.76 -28.01
N LYS A 376 -10.42 17.03 -28.98
CA LYS A 376 -10.85 17.58 -30.27
C LYS A 376 -12.19 16.97 -30.60
N THR A 377 -13.18 17.80 -30.87
CA THR A 377 -14.53 17.39 -31.27
C THR A 377 -14.90 18.03 -32.61
N LEU A 378 -16.13 17.87 -33.08
CA LEU A 378 -16.63 18.62 -34.25
C LEU A 378 -16.93 20.08 -33.90
N GLU A 379 -17.35 20.33 -32.67
CA GLU A 379 -17.79 21.64 -32.19
C GLU A 379 -16.60 22.51 -31.75
N SER A 380 -15.46 21.89 -31.43
CA SER A 380 -14.27 22.57 -30.93
C SER A 380 -13.01 22.11 -31.65
N ASP A 381 -12.18 23.08 -32.02
CA ASP A 381 -10.77 22.86 -32.33
C ASP A 381 -10.05 22.17 -31.16
N MET A 382 -8.84 21.68 -31.41
CA MET A 382 -8.02 21.00 -30.40
C MET A 382 -7.82 21.89 -29.16
N VAL A 383 -8.36 21.45 -28.03
CA VAL A 383 -8.14 22.05 -26.72
C VAL A 383 -7.11 21.21 -25.96
N GLU A 384 -6.02 21.84 -25.57
CA GLU A 384 -4.99 21.24 -24.72
C GLU A 384 -5.02 21.90 -23.34
N ARG A 385 -4.94 21.09 -22.28
CA ARG A 385 -4.89 21.57 -20.89
C ARG A 385 -3.80 20.81 -20.14
N ARG A 386 -3.04 21.52 -19.31
CA ARG A 386 -2.11 20.92 -18.35
C ARG A 386 -2.83 20.78 -17.01
N VAL A 387 -2.99 19.54 -16.57
CA VAL A 387 -3.64 19.19 -15.31
C VAL A 387 -2.56 18.89 -14.29
N ARG A 388 -2.62 19.53 -13.12
CA ARG A 388 -1.81 19.13 -11.97
C ARG A 388 -2.59 18.15 -11.11
N HIS A 389 -1.93 17.08 -10.69
CA HIS A 389 -2.42 16.14 -9.70
C HIS A 389 -1.40 15.99 -8.58
N ARG A 390 -1.86 15.59 -7.40
CA ARG A 390 -0.98 15.43 -6.23
C ARG A 390 -0.02 14.26 -6.45
N HIS A 391 1.25 14.43 -6.06
CA HIS A 391 2.19 13.32 -5.94
C HIS A 391 1.66 12.32 -4.91
N ARG A 392 1.74 11.04 -5.24
CA ARG A 392 1.19 9.95 -4.43
C ARG A 392 2.34 9.04 -3.96
N THR A 393 3.03 9.48 -2.91
CA THR A 393 3.95 8.62 -2.15
C THR A 393 3.21 7.37 -1.66
N VAL A 394 3.96 6.29 -1.37
CA VAL A 394 3.36 5.06 -0.82
C VAL A 394 2.58 5.36 0.47
N ALA A 395 3.16 6.15 1.39
CA ALA A 395 2.50 6.56 2.62
C ALA A 395 1.17 7.29 2.35
N ARG A 396 1.17 8.20 1.37
CA ARG A 396 -0.05 8.92 0.99
C ARG A 396 -1.10 7.97 0.43
N LEU A 397 -0.73 6.99 -0.39
CA LEU A 397 -1.67 6.00 -0.90
C LEU A 397 -2.26 5.15 0.21
N VAL A 398 -1.41 4.61 1.09
CA VAL A 398 -1.87 3.83 2.25
C VAL A 398 -2.83 4.68 3.09
N GLY A 399 -2.46 5.92 3.45
CA GLY A 399 -3.33 6.81 4.22
C GLY A 399 -4.65 7.14 3.53
N ASP A 400 -4.63 7.50 2.24
CA ASP A 400 -5.84 7.75 1.45
C ASP A 400 -6.76 6.49 1.46
N GLU A 401 -6.19 5.29 1.40
CA GLU A 401 -6.94 4.04 1.50
C GLU A 401 -7.47 3.79 2.93
N LEU A 402 -6.71 4.06 4.00
CA LEU A 402 -7.22 3.93 5.37
C LEU A 402 -8.46 4.81 5.63
N ALA A 403 -8.57 5.95 4.94
CA ALA A 403 -9.68 6.90 5.10
C ALA A 403 -11.01 6.44 4.49
N PHE A 404 -10.98 5.54 3.51
CA PHE A 404 -12.19 5.05 2.86
C PHE A 404 -12.75 3.84 3.63
N ALA A 405 -14.06 3.61 3.55
CA ALA A 405 -14.72 2.49 4.23
C ALA A 405 -15.45 1.61 3.21
N GLY A 406 -15.38 0.30 3.40
CA GLY A 406 -16.08 -0.67 2.57
C GLY A 406 -15.31 -1.12 1.33
N ARG A 407 -16.04 -1.73 0.39
CA ARG A 407 -15.49 -2.38 -0.80
C ARG A 407 -15.38 -1.41 -1.97
N ASP A 408 -14.30 -1.53 -2.73
CA ASP A 408 -14.19 -0.85 -4.03
C ASP A 408 -14.79 -1.74 -5.14
N LEU A 409 -16.09 -1.59 -5.39
CA LEU A 409 -16.79 -2.34 -6.44
C LEU A 409 -16.33 -1.94 -7.86
N VAL A 410 -15.73 -0.76 -8.02
CA VAL A 410 -15.20 -0.33 -9.32
C VAL A 410 -13.90 -1.07 -9.60
N PHE A 411 -13.03 -1.20 -8.59
CA PHE A 411 -11.85 -2.05 -8.65
C PHE A 411 -12.21 -3.50 -8.95
N GLU A 412 -13.15 -4.10 -8.21
CA GLU A 412 -13.52 -5.50 -8.41
C GLU A 412 -14.01 -5.80 -9.83
N LYS A 413 -14.80 -4.88 -10.41
CA LYS A 413 -15.22 -4.98 -11.82
C LYS A 413 -14.04 -4.85 -12.77
N ALA A 414 -13.17 -3.86 -12.57
CA ALA A 414 -11.99 -3.66 -13.40
C ALA A 414 -11.04 -4.86 -13.35
N LEU A 415 -10.87 -5.44 -12.16
CA LEU A 415 -10.06 -6.63 -11.92
C LEU A 415 -10.61 -7.85 -12.66
N ALA A 416 -11.93 -8.05 -12.68
CA ALA A 416 -12.56 -9.13 -13.44
C ALA A 416 -12.24 -9.02 -14.94
N LYS A 417 -12.35 -7.82 -15.51
CA LYS A 417 -11.99 -7.57 -16.92
C LYS A 417 -10.51 -7.76 -17.18
N ALA A 418 -9.66 -7.31 -16.26
CA ALA A 418 -8.21 -7.51 -16.35
C ALA A 418 -7.87 -9.02 -16.39
N ALA A 419 -8.57 -9.84 -15.59
CA ALA A 419 -8.42 -11.29 -15.62
C ALA A 419 -8.79 -11.92 -16.96
N ASP A 420 -9.87 -11.46 -17.59
CA ASP A 420 -10.28 -11.93 -18.92
C ASP A 420 -9.22 -11.55 -19.98
N ILE A 421 -8.66 -10.34 -19.90
CA ILE A 421 -7.54 -9.90 -20.75
C ILE A 421 -6.34 -10.85 -20.57
N TYR A 422 -6.02 -11.19 -19.32
CA TYR A 422 -4.92 -12.10 -19.02
C TYR A 422 -5.15 -13.53 -19.50
N ALA A 423 -6.37 -14.04 -19.39
CA ALA A 423 -6.73 -15.38 -19.82
C ALA A 423 -6.64 -15.53 -21.35
N GLY A 424 -6.94 -14.46 -22.10
CA GLY A 424 -6.85 -14.45 -23.55
C GLY A 424 -5.46 -14.18 -24.14
N SER A 425 -4.50 -13.64 -23.36
CA SER A 425 -3.13 -13.38 -23.83
C SER A 425 -2.24 -14.64 -23.72
N CYS A 426 -1.74 -15.13 -24.86
CA CYS A 426 -0.82 -16.27 -24.97
C CYS A 426 0.61 -15.94 -24.54
N ARG A 427 1.08 -14.69 -24.70
CA ARG A 427 2.42 -14.23 -24.28
C ARG A 427 2.58 -14.21 -22.78
N ALA A 428 1.49 -14.23 -22.04
CA ALA A 428 1.55 -14.43 -20.62
C ALA A 428 1.79 -15.91 -20.28
N ALA A 429 1.32 -16.89 -21.05
CA ALA A 429 1.35 -18.32 -20.71
C ALA A 429 2.75 -18.96 -20.51
N SER A 430 3.85 -18.24 -20.75
CA SER A 430 5.21 -18.71 -20.52
C SER A 430 5.81 -18.13 -19.22
N ILE A 431 5.36 -18.65 -18.07
CA ILE A 431 6.14 -18.96 -16.85
C ILE A 431 5.17 -19.77 -15.96
N ALA A 432 5.55 -21.03 -15.70
CA ALA A 432 4.95 -22.01 -14.79
C ALA A 432 3.42 -21.99 -14.61
N SER A 433 2.74 -22.78 -15.43
CA SER A 433 1.39 -23.28 -15.12
C SER A 433 1.40 -24.10 -13.83
N VAL A 434 0.86 -23.56 -12.74
CA VAL A 434 0.22 -24.40 -11.72
C VAL A 434 -1.26 -24.48 -12.13
N PRO A 435 -1.78 -25.67 -12.50
CA PRO A 435 -3.16 -25.80 -12.91
C PRO A 435 -4.08 -25.40 -11.75
N VAL A 436 -5.06 -24.53 -12.03
CA VAL A 436 -6.11 -24.10 -11.07
C VAL A 436 -6.83 -25.30 -10.41
N GLN A 437 -6.86 -26.47 -11.05
CA GLN A 437 -7.38 -27.72 -10.48
C GLN A 437 -6.58 -28.27 -9.28
N GLN A 438 -5.26 -28.03 -9.20
CA GLN A 438 -4.43 -28.55 -8.11
C GLN A 438 -4.68 -27.78 -6.79
N LEU A 439 -4.96 -26.48 -6.88
CA LEU A 439 -5.33 -25.61 -5.75
C LEU A 439 -6.72 -25.99 -5.17
N GLN A 440 -7.66 -26.45 -6.00
CA GLN A 440 -8.96 -26.94 -5.53
C GLN A 440 -8.83 -28.17 -4.61
N ASN A 441 -7.82 -29.03 -4.82
CA ASN A 441 -7.65 -30.26 -4.06
C ASN A 441 -6.96 -30.06 -2.70
N GLU A 442 -6.16 -28.99 -2.53
CA GLU A 442 -5.53 -28.66 -1.25
C GLU A 442 -6.49 -27.90 -0.32
N LEU A 443 -7.38 -27.08 -0.87
CA LEU A 443 -8.40 -26.34 -0.09
C LEU A 443 -9.58 -27.21 0.40
N ILE A 444 -9.85 -28.35 -0.22
CA ILE A 444 -10.91 -29.29 0.22
C ILE A 444 -10.44 -30.16 1.40
N ARG A 445 -9.12 -30.18 1.71
CA ARG A 445 -8.53 -31.08 2.73
C ARG A 445 -8.25 -30.41 4.09
N SER A 446 -8.93 -29.31 4.45
CA SER A 446 -9.02 -28.93 5.85
C SER A 446 -9.92 -29.94 6.59
N PRO A 447 -9.51 -30.48 7.76
CA PRO A 447 -10.26 -31.51 8.44
C PRO A 447 -11.58 -30.93 8.95
N THR A 448 -12.67 -31.36 8.33
CA THR A 448 -14.01 -31.19 8.90
C THR A 448 -14.04 -31.82 10.28
N HIS A 449 -14.33 -30.97 11.26
CA HIS A 449 -14.90 -31.25 12.56
C HIS A 449 -15.31 -32.73 12.76
N ARG A 450 -14.47 -33.54 13.41
CA ARG A 450 -14.98 -34.77 14.03
C ARG A 450 -15.85 -34.35 15.20
N GLY A 451 -17.14 -34.60 15.05
CA GLY A 451 -18.16 -34.33 16.04
C GLY A 451 -17.83 -34.97 17.38
N ARG A 452 -18.05 -34.18 18.43
CA ARG A 452 -18.60 -34.71 19.68
C ARG A 452 -20.01 -35.20 19.35
N ASP A 453 -20.19 -36.51 19.36
CA ASP A 453 -21.43 -37.15 19.78
C ASP A 453 -21.06 -38.49 20.42
N GLY A 454 -21.53 -38.68 21.66
CA GLY A 454 -20.96 -39.63 22.61
C GLY A 454 -21.56 -41.03 22.58
N MET A 455 -21.06 -41.87 23.48
CA MET A 455 -21.85 -42.74 24.34
C MET A 455 -20.95 -43.48 25.34
N VAL A 456 -21.39 -43.44 26.60
CA VAL A 456 -21.01 -44.25 27.78
C VAL A 456 -19.69 -43.92 28.47
#